data_AF-A0A8T0IV27-F1
#
_entry.id   AF-A0A8T0IV27-F1
#
_cell.length_a   1.000
_cell.length_b   1.000
_cell.length_c   1.000
_cell.angle_alpha   90.00
_cell.angle_beta   90.00
_cell.angle_gamma   90.00
#
_symmetry.space_group_name_H-M   'P 1'
#
loop_
_entity.id
_entity.type
_entity.pdbx_description
1 polymer ?
#
loop_
_entity_poly.entity_id
_entity_poly.type
_entity_poly.pdbx_seq_one_letter_code
_entity_poly.pdbx_strand_id
1 'polypeptide(L)'
;MKKIADSVVPELSKKASQLGFVSQFVPGFTSEMLVVANLMYRVEYFLTNRLNSHLEAEGLGHVDHVMEAVNRSKNKFLLENEKKALKVALKNFFTAIGGNNVSWKVLMSQWETCRDWQRRRLVTVAHPLEHLGRLEEVKFNISCEKGYGAVREIALVMVDVAMETVSS
;
A
#
# COMPACT_ATOMS: atom_id res chain seq x y z
N MET A 1 17.12 -14.40 -32.82
CA MET A 1 16.07 -14.82 -31.88
C MET A 1 15.49 -13.58 -31.22
N LYS A 2 14.23 -13.24 -31.52
CA LYS A 2 13.52 -12.17 -30.79
C LYS A 2 13.29 -12.67 -29.36
N LYS A 3 13.70 -11.88 -28.35
CA LYS A 3 13.50 -12.26 -26.96
C LYS A 3 11.99 -12.26 -26.69
N ILE A 4 11.50 -13.22 -25.91
CA ILE A 4 10.09 -13.29 -25.47
C ILE A 4 9.62 -11.95 -24.88
N ALA A 5 10.54 -11.17 -24.31
CA ALA A 5 10.28 -9.81 -23.83
C ALA A 5 9.77 -8.84 -24.92
N ASP A 6 10.22 -8.95 -26.17
CA ASP A 6 9.87 -8.00 -27.25
C ASP A 6 8.46 -8.24 -27.82
N SER A 7 7.86 -9.41 -27.59
CA SER A 7 6.50 -9.73 -28.04
C SER A 7 5.40 -9.38 -27.04
N VAL A 8 5.76 -9.14 -25.77
CA VAL A 8 4.78 -8.89 -24.68
C VAL A 8 4.66 -7.39 -24.36
N VAL A 9 5.64 -6.56 -24.75
CA VAL A 9 5.62 -5.10 -24.56
C VAL A 9 4.40 -4.41 -25.19
N PRO A 10 3.95 -4.75 -26.41
CA PRO A 10 2.76 -4.12 -26.99
C PRO A 10 1.47 -4.47 -26.24
N GLU A 11 1.34 -5.71 -25.74
CA GLU A 11 0.19 -6.14 -24.95
C GLU A 11 0.19 -5.56 -23.54
N LEU A 12 1.37 -5.45 -22.90
CA LEU A 12 1.54 -4.75 -21.63
C LEU A 12 1.23 -3.25 -21.77
N SER A 13 1.65 -2.63 -22.88
CA SER A 13 1.31 -1.23 -23.18
C SER A 13 -0.19 -1.05 -23.45
N LYS A 14 -0.85 -2.02 -24.12
CA LYS A 14 -2.30 -2.02 -24.35
C LYS A 14 -3.11 -2.25 -23.07
N LYS A 15 -2.63 -3.10 -22.15
CA LYS A 15 -3.21 -3.28 -20.80
C LYS A 15 -2.97 -2.06 -19.90
N ALA A 16 -1.78 -1.46 -19.96
CA ALA A 16 -1.49 -0.18 -19.30
C ALA A 16 -2.38 0.94 -19.85
N SER A 17 -2.76 0.89 -21.13
CA SER A 17 -3.72 1.81 -21.74
C SER A 17 -5.17 1.56 -21.27
N GLN A 18 -5.55 0.31 -21.02
CA GLN A 18 -6.84 -0.02 -20.38
C GLN A 18 -6.90 0.49 -18.93
N LEU A 19 -5.77 0.46 -18.20
CA LEU A 19 -5.62 1.14 -16.91
C LEU A 19 -5.55 2.68 -17.05
N GLY A 20 -5.05 3.17 -18.18
CA GLY A 20 -4.97 4.59 -18.52
C GLY A 20 -6.32 5.29 -18.71
N PHE A 21 -7.41 4.54 -18.90
CA PHE A 21 -8.75 5.13 -18.86
C PHE A 21 -9.11 5.65 -17.46
N VAL A 22 -8.49 5.10 -16.41
CA VAL A 22 -8.72 5.49 -15.01
C VAL A 22 -7.92 6.72 -14.60
N SER A 23 -6.71 6.93 -15.14
CA SER A 23 -5.89 8.12 -14.84
C SER A 23 -6.49 9.40 -15.39
N GLN A 24 -7.29 9.31 -16.45
CA GLN A 24 -8.03 10.45 -17.01
C GLN A 24 -9.11 10.98 -16.06
N PHE A 25 -9.62 10.16 -15.12
CA PHE A 25 -10.61 10.59 -14.13
C PHE A 25 -10.00 11.27 -12.91
N VAL A 26 -8.68 11.19 -12.69
CA VAL A 26 -8.00 11.87 -11.58
C VAL A 26 -6.82 12.70 -12.09
N PRO A 27 -7.01 14.02 -12.30
CA PRO A 27 -5.95 14.89 -12.79
C PRO A 27 -4.66 14.76 -11.97
N GLY A 28 -3.55 14.50 -12.66
CA GLY A 28 -2.22 14.39 -12.05
C GLY A 28 -1.90 13.04 -11.40
N PHE A 29 -2.67 11.98 -11.67
CA PHE A 29 -2.33 10.61 -11.29
C PHE A 29 -1.69 9.85 -12.45
N THR A 30 -0.63 9.11 -12.17
CA THR A 30 -0.14 8.07 -13.06
C THR A 30 -0.90 6.76 -12.83
N SER A 31 -0.80 5.80 -13.75
CA SER A 31 -1.44 4.48 -13.60
C SER A 31 -0.95 3.75 -12.34
N GLU A 32 0.33 3.90 -12.00
CA GLU A 32 0.96 3.32 -10.82
C GLU A 32 0.37 3.88 -9.52
N MET A 33 0.15 5.20 -9.47
CA MET A 33 -0.48 5.84 -8.31
C MET A 33 -1.90 5.33 -8.07
N LEU A 34 -2.66 5.10 -9.15
CA LEU A 34 -4.01 4.55 -9.06
C LEU A 34 -4.02 3.10 -8.59
N VAL A 35 -3.09 2.28 -9.09
CA VAL A 35 -2.93 0.89 -8.64
C VAL A 35 -2.66 0.86 -7.14
N VAL A 36 -1.71 1.65 -6.64
CA VAL A 36 -1.40 1.73 -5.20
C VAL A 36 -2.59 2.25 -4.38
N ALA A 37 -3.28 3.30 -4.85
CA ALA A 37 -4.45 3.84 -4.17
C ALA A 37 -5.60 2.83 -4.07
N ASN A 38 -5.85 2.05 -5.13
CA ASN A 38 -6.87 1.00 -5.14
C ASN A 38 -6.47 -0.18 -4.24
N LEU A 39 -5.20 -0.60 -4.27
CA LEU A 39 -4.69 -1.64 -3.37
C LEU A 39 -4.88 -1.23 -1.91
N MET A 40 -4.47 0.00 -1.54
CA MET A 40 -4.65 0.54 -0.19
C MET A 40 -6.12 0.50 0.25
N TYR A 41 -7.06 0.90 -0.61
CA TYR A 41 -8.48 0.83 -0.31
C TYR A 41 -8.95 -0.60 -0.01
N ARG A 42 -8.44 -1.58 -0.76
CA ARG A 42 -8.83 -2.99 -0.62
C ARG A 42 -8.29 -3.65 0.64
N VAL A 43 -7.11 -3.22 1.12
CA VAL A 43 -6.42 -3.90 2.22
C VAL A 43 -6.39 -3.14 3.55
N GLU A 44 -6.72 -1.85 3.57
CA GLU A 44 -6.62 -1.02 4.78
C GLU A 44 -7.34 -1.66 5.98
N TYR A 45 -8.57 -2.16 5.77
CA TYR A 45 -9.32 -2.83 6.84
C TYR A 45 -8.55 -4.00 7.47
N PHE A 46 -7.98 -4.88 6.64
CA PHE A 46 -7.23 -6.04 7.11
C PHE A 46 -5.92 -5.64 7.81
N LEU A 47 -5.24 -4.62 7.27
CA LEU A 47 -4.00 -4.11 7.86
C LEU A 47 -4.26 -3.39 9.19
N THR A 48 -5.32 -2.59 9.29
CA THR A 48 -5.77 -1.96 10.54
C THR A 48 -6.09 -3.02 11.60
N ASN A 49 -6.82 -4.09 11.24
CA ASN A 49 -7.10 -5.17 12.18
C ASN A 49 -5.82 -5.83 12.71
N ARG A 50 -4.86 -6.13 11.83
CA ARG A 50 -3.54 -6.66 12.23
C ARG A 50 -2.79 -5.69 13.14
N LEU A 51 -2.79 -4.40 12.82
CA LEU A 51 -2.17 -3.36 13.64
C LEU A 51 -2.82 -3.27 15.03
N ASN A 52 -4.15 -3.34 15.11
CA ASN A 52 -4.88 -3.23 16.37
C ASN A 52 -4.50 -4.35 17.34
N SER A 53 -4.25 -5.58 16.87
CA SER A 53 -3.70 -6.65 17.72
C SER A 53 -2.32 -6.32 18.29
N HIS A 54 -1.46 -5.60 17.54
CA HIS A 54 -0.16 -5.14 18.05
C HIS A 54 -0.29 -3.95 19.02
N LEU A 55 -1.27 -3.07 18.81
CA LEU A 55 -1.55 -1.95 19.71
C LEU A 55 -2.08 -2.47 21.07
N GLU A 56 -3.02 -3.41 21.03
CA GLU A 56 -3.60 -4.02 22.22
C GLU A 56 -2.54 -4.74 23.06
N ALA A 57 -1.61 -5.46 22.42
CA ALA A 57 -0.49 -6.12 23.10
C ALA A 57 0.43 -5.16 23.88
N GLU A 58 0.49 -3.89 23.45
CA GLU A 58 1.25 -2.83 24.11
C GLU A 58 0.38 -1.96 25.04
N GLY A 59 -0.88 -2.35 25.27
CA GLY A 59 -1.83 -1.61 26.13
C GLY A 59 -2.34 -0.31 25.52
N LEU A 60 -2.33 -0.19 24.19
CA LEU A 60 -2.78 1.00 23.46
C LEU A 60 -4.20 0.81 22.91
N GLY A 61 -4.96 1.90 22.84
CA GLY A 61 -6.26 1.92 22.16
C GLY A 61 -6.15 1.69 20.66
N HIS A 62 -7.21 1.11 20.09
CA HIS A 62 -7.34 0.84 18.66
C HIS A 62 -7.38 2.12 17.82
N VAL A 63 -7.08 1.97 16.54
CA VAL A 63 -7.19 3.01 15.51
C VAL A 63 -8.06 2.53 14.35
N ASP A 64 -8.59 3.48 13.58
CA ASP A 64 -9.40 3.16 12.38
C ASP A 64 -8.53 3.02 11.12
N HIS A 65 -7.35 3.63 11.13
CA HIS A 65 -6.41 3.62 10.01
C HIS A 65 -4.98 3.42 10.48
N VAL A 66 -4.17 2.71 9.69
CA VAL A 66 -2.74 2.55 9.97
C VAL A 66 -2.04 3.92 10.06
N MET A 67 -2.46 4.87 9.22
CA MET A 67 -1.92 6.23 9.21
C MET A 67 -2.15 7.00 10.52
N GLU A 68 -3.22 6.70 11.25
CA GLU A 68 -3.50 7.34 12.53
C GLU A 68 -2.44 6.99 13.57
N ALA A 69 -2.07 5.70 13.67
CA ALA A 69 -0.99 5.25 14.54
C ALA A 69 0.37 5.83 14.11
N VAL A 70 0.64 5.90 12.80
CA VAL A 70 1.84 6.55 12.26
C VAL A 70 1.89 8.02 12.66
N ASN A 71 0.79 8.77 12.54
CA ASN A 71 0.70 10.17 12.95
C ASN A 71 0.85 10.35 14.46
N ARG A 72 0.18 9.52 15.27
CA ARG A 72 0.31 9.53 16.74
C ARG A 72 1.76 9.32 17.16
N SER A 73 2.53 8.51 16.45
CA SER A 73 3.95 8.27 16.75
C SER A 73 4.85 9.50 16.52
N LYS A 74 4.39 10.45 15.70
CA LYS A 74 5.08 11.72 15.41
C LYS A 74 4.64 12.85 16.34
N ASN A 75 3.61 12.63 17.17
CA ASN A 75 3.09 13.64 18.07
C ASN A 75 4.12 13.98 19.16
N LYS A 76 4.47 15.27 19.27
CA LYS A 76 5.45 15.78 20.24
C LYS A 76 4.93 15.81 21.68
N PHE A 77 3.60 15.78 21.85
CA PHE A 77 2.94 15.89 23.15
C PHE A 77 2.55 14.54 23.75
N LEU A 78 2.93 13.43 23.10
CA LEU A 78 2.67 12.09 23.59
C LEU A 78 3.55 11.79 24.81
N LEU A 79 2.99 11.14 25.83
CA LEU A 79 3.76 10.69 26.98
C LEU A 79 4.86 9.71 26.54
N GLU A 80 6.04 9.76 27.15
CA GLU A 80 7.20 8.99 26.69
C GLU A 80 6.99 7.46 26.79
N ASN A 81 6.23 6.99 27.78
CA ASN A 81 5.83 5.59 27.89
C ASN A 81 4.94 5.14 26.72
N GLU A 82 3.92 5.95 26.41
CA GLU A 82 3.00 5.71 25.31
C GLU A 82 3.70 5.76 23.96
N LYS A 83 4.64 6.69 23.80
CA LYS A 83 5.49 6.82 22.61
C LYS A 83 6.39 5.61 22.41
N LYS A 84 6.95 5.07 23.50
CA LYS A 84 7.74 3.83 23.47
C LYS A 84 6.87 2.64 23.06
N ALA A 85 5.72 2.46 23.70
CA ALA A 85 4.75 1.41 23.38
C ALA A 85 4.32 1.48 21.90
N LEU A 86 3.95 2.67 21.42
CA LEU A 86 3.49 2.86 20.04
C LEU A 86 4.59 2.55 19.02
N LYS A 87 5.84 2.92 19.33
CA LYS A 87 6.98 2.60 18.48
C LYS A 87 7.25 1.09 18.43
N VAL A 88 7.03 0.37 19.52
CA VAL A 88 7.14 -1.10 19.57
C VAL A 88 6.03 -1.73 18.74
N ALA A 89 4.78 -1.33 18.93
CA ALA A 89 3.64 -1.83 18.15
C ALA A 89 3.85 -1.61 16.64
N LEU A 90 4.20 -0.38 16.21
CA LEU A 90 4.45 -0.06 14.80
C LEU A 90 5.64 -0.85 14.24
N LYS A 91 6.73 -0.98 14.99
CA LYS A 91 7.88 -1.79 14.58
C LYS A 91 7.46 -3.24 14.35
N ASN A 92 6.75 -3.84 15.31
CA ASN A 92 6.32 -5.24 15.23
C ASN A 92 5.36 -5.45 14.05
N PHE A 93 4.38 -4.56 13.87
CA PHE A 93 3.46 -4.58 12.74
C PHE A 93 4.18 -4.49 11.39
N PHE A 94 5.01 -3.46 11.18
CA PHE A 94 5.71 -3.27 9.90
C PHE A 94 6.76 -4.35 9.64
N THR A 95 7.40 -4.89 10.68
CA THR A 95 8.27 -6.07 10.53
C THR A 95 7.47 -7.32 10.16
N ALA A 96 6.29 -7.54 10.75
CA ALA A 96 5.46 -8.70 10.45
C ALA A 96 4.97 -8.69 8.99
N ILE A 97 4.50 -7.54 8.49
CA ILE A 97 4.00 -7.45 7.10
C ILE A 97 5.12 -7.33 6.06
N GLY A 98 6.28 -6.78 6.43
CA GLY A 98 7.44 -6.63 5.54
C GLY A 98 8.31 -7.86 5.40
N GLY A 99 8.20 -8.79 6.35
CA GLY A 99 9.10 -9.93 6.48
C GLY A 99 10.57 -9.52 6.68
N ASN A 100 11.48 -10.41 6.30
CA ASN A 100 12.93 -10.21 6.48
C ASN A 100 13.58 -9.31 5.42
N ASN A 101 12.86 -8.95 4.37
CA ASN A 101 13.44 -8.32 3.18
C ASN A 101 13.39 -6.79 3.21
N VAL A 102 12.49 -6.22 4.03
CA VAL A 102 12.28 -4.76 4.06
C VAL A 102 12.30 -4.25 5.50
N SER A 103 13.09 -3.21 5.74
CA SER A 103 13.12 -2.54 7.04
C SER A 103 11.78 -1.89 7.35
N TRP A 104 11.28 -2.10 8.57
CA TRP A 104 10.05 -1.48 9.07
C TRP A 104 10.03 0.05 8.90
N LYS A 105 11.21 0.70 8.99
CA LYS A 105 11.34 2.15 8.79
C LYS A 105 11.01 2.58 7.36
N VAL A 106 11.43 1.78 6.38
CA VAL A 106 11.17 2.04 4.96
C VAL A 106 9.68 1.96 4.70
N LEU A 107 9.04 0.86 5.12
CA LEU A 107 7.59 0.66 4.99
C LEU A 107 6.80 1.78 5.67
N MET A 108 7.17 2.14 6.90
CA MET A 108 6.52 3.22 7.63
C MET A 108 6.67 4.59 6.92
N SER A 109 7.85 4.89 6.37
CA SER A 109 8.11 6.15 5.67
C SER A 109 7.35 6.27 4.35
N GLN A 110 7.16 5.16 3.64
CA GLN A 110 6.46 5.12 2.34
C GLN A 110 4.93 5.08 2.51
N TRP A 111 4.44 4.70 3.70
CA TRP A 111 3.02 4.60 4.00
C TRP A 111 2.26 5.91 3.75
N GLU A 112 2.87 7.05 4.15
CA GLU A 112 2.26 8.38 4.02
C GLU A 112 1.98 8.73 2.55
N THR A 113 2.93 8.43 1.66
CA THR A 113 2.79 8.65 0.22
C THR A 113 1.62 7.84 -0.34
N CYS A 114 1.52 6.57 0.04
CA CYS A 114 0.44 5.70 -0.43
C CYS A 114 -0.93 6.18 0.08
N ARG A 115 -0.99 6.62 1.34
CA ARG A 115 -2.21 7.17 1.92
C ARG A 115 -2.61 8.52 1.30
N ASP A 116 -1.66 9.38 0.96
CA ASP A 116 -1.95 10.63 0.24
C ASP A 116 -2.57 10.35 -1.14
N TRP A 117 -2.02 9.38 -1.89
CA TRP A 117 -2.59 8.98 -3.17
C TRP A 117 -4.00 8.42 -3.02
N GLN A 118 -4.24 7.57 -2.02
CA GLN A 118 -5.58 7.08 -1.74
C GLN A 118 -6.56 8.21 -1.40
N ARG A 119 -6.15 9.16 -0.54
CA ARG A 119 -6.97 10.31 -0.15
C ARG A 119 -7.31 11.19 -1.35
N ARG A 120 -6.29 11.57 -2.14
CA ARG A 120 -6.47 12.39 -3.36
C ARG A 120 -7.41 11.70 -4.35
N ARG A 121 -7.28 10.38 -4.52
CA ARG A 121 -8.19 9.59 -5.36
C ARG A 121 -9.64 9.61 -4.86
N LEU A 122 -9.86 9.41 -3.56
CA LEU A 122 -11.22 9.41 -2.96
C LEU A 122 -11.91 10.77 -3.10
N VAL A 123 -11.16 11.87 -3.02
CA VAL A 123 -11.69 13.23 -3.25
C VAL A 123 -12.11 13.43 -4.71
N THR A 124 -11.45 12.78 -5.66
CA THR A 124 -11.71 12.97 -7.09
C THR A 124 -12.70 11.97 -7.68
N VAL A 125 -12.83 10.76 -7.10
CA VAL A 125 -13.75 9.72 -7.57
C VAL A 125 -14.52 9.16 -6.37
N ALA A 126 -15.84 9.36 -6.37
CA ALA A 126 -16.74 9.01 -5.26
C ALA A 126 -16.80 7.49 -4.94
N HIS A 127 -16.25 6.62 -5.79
CA HIS A 127 -16.22 5.17 -5.57
C HIS A 127 -14.90 4.49 -6.02
N PRO A 128 -14.60 3.30 -5.48
CA PRO A 128 -13.50 2.47 -5.95
C PRO A 128 -13.76 2.01 -7.38
N LEU A 129 -12.71 2.00 -8.20
CA LEU A 129 -12.71 1.30 -9.47
C LEU A 129 -12.19 -0.09 -9.15
N GLU A 130 -13.06 -1.08 -9.22
CA GLU A 130 -12.80 -2.44 -8.75
C GLU A 130 -11.95 -3.27 -9.73
N HIS A 131 -11.56 -2.69 -10.86
CA HIS A 131 -10.76 -3.38 -11.86
C HIS A 131 -9.26 -3.25 -11.59
N LEU A 132 -8.79 -4.04 -10.61
CA LEU A 132 -7.41 -4.49 -10.63
C LEU A 132 -7.32 -5.66 -11.62
N GLY A 133 -6.25 -5.71 -12.42
CA GLY A 133 -5.91 -6.92 -13.17
C GLY A 133 -5.67 -8.11 -12.24
N ARG A 134 -5.25 -9.25 -12.79
CA ARG A 134 -4.87 -10.42 -11.97
C ARG A 134 -3.80 -10.02 -10.96
N LEU A 135 -3.98 -10.33 -9.68
CA LEU A 135 -3.09 -9.85 -8.60
C LEU A 135 -1.64 -10.30 -8.82
N GLU A 136 -1.42 -11.47 -9.40
CA GLU A 136 -0.09 -11.97 -9.75
C GLU A 136 0.58 -11.11 -10.84
N GLU A 137 -0.19 -10.65 -11.83
CA GLU A 137 0.30 -9.73 -12.87
C GLU A 137 0.61 -8.36 -12.27
N VAL A 138 -0.24 -7.86 -11.38
CA VAL A 138 0.00 -6.62 -10.65
C VAL A 138 1.29 -6.72 -9.80
N LYS A 139 1.47 -7.82 -9.05
CA LYS A 139 2.67 -8.08 -8.25
C LYS A 139 3.93 -8.09 -9.11
N PHE A 140 3.87 -8.76 -10.25
CA PHE A 140 4.97 -8.80 -11.21
C PHE A 140 5.31 -7.40 -11.73
N ASN A 141 4.31 -6.62 -12.16
CA ASN A 141 4.51 -5.26 -12.69
C ASN A 141 5.14 -4.32 -11.65
N ILE A 142 4.64 -4.33 -10.40
CA ILE A 142 5.22 -3.54 -9.30
C ILE A 142 6.71 -3.89 -9.07
N SER A 143 7.04 -5.18 -9.17
CA SER A 143 8.41 -5.68 -8.96
C SER A 143 9.37 -5.22 -10.06
N CYS A 144 8.91 -5.15 -11.31
CA CYS A 144 9.76 -4.89 -12.47
C CYS A 144 9.80 -3.42 -12.90
N GLU A 145 8.76 -2.63 -12.61
CA GLU A 145 8.64 -1.26 -13.12
C GLU A 145 9.29 -0.20 -12.21
N LYS A 146 9.99 0.76 -12.83
CA LYS A 146 10.66 1.86 -12.11
C LYS A 146 9.68 2.88 -11.53
N GLY A 147 8.47 3.01 -12.10
CA GLY A 147 7.46 3.97 -11.65
C GLY A 147 7.04 3.80 -10.19
N TYR A 148 7.07 2.57 -9.67
CA TYR A 148 6.76 2.26 -8.27
C TYR A 148 7.92 2.50 -7.30
N GLY A 149 9.12 2.88 -7.76
CA GLY A 149 10.35 2.80 -6.96
C GLY A 149 10.28 3.45 -5.57
N ALA A 150 9.54 4.54 -5.41
CA ALA A 150 9.40 5.24 -4.12
C ALA A 150 8.49 4.52 -3.11
N VAL A 151 7.62 3.60 -3.55
CA VAL A 151 6.59 2.93 -2.74
C VAL A 151 6.51 1.42 -3.03
N ARG A 152 7.48 0.86 -3.74
CA ARG A 152 7.42 -0.51 -4.26
C ARG A 152 7.20 -1.52 -3.14
N GLU A 153 7.97 -1.41 -2.08
CA GLU A 153 7.95 -2.38 -0.99
C GLU A 153 6.58 -2.46 -0.33
N ILE A 154 5.96 -1.30 -0.07
CA ILE A 154 4.63 -1.29 0.53
C ILE A 154 3.55 -1.71 -0.45
N ALA A 155 3.69 -1.37 -1.74
CA ALA A 155 2.77 -1.84 -2.77
C ALA A 155 2.78 -3.37 -2.88
N LEU A 156 3.95 -4.01 -2.78
CA LEU A 156 4.08 -5.47 -2.75
C LEU A 156 3.39 -6.08 -1.52
N VAL A 157 3.59 -5.50 -0.33
CA VAL A 157 2.89 -5.92 0.90
C VAL A 157 1.36 -5.83 0.72
N MET A 158 0.86 -4.73 0.14
CA MET A 158 -0.58 -4.59 -0.11
C MET A 158 -1.09 -5.63 -1.11
N VAL A 159 -0.33 -5.97 -2.15
CA VAL A 159 -0.74 -7.04 -3.08
C VAL A 159 -0.79 -8.38 -2.36
N ASP A 160 0.18 -8.69 -1.52
CA ASP A 160 0.22 -9.96 -0.78
C ASP A 160 -0.97 -10.10 0.16
N VAL A 161 -1.31 -9.04 0.91
CA VAL A 161 -2.52 -9.01 1.74
C VAL A 161 -3.79 -9.12 0.89
N ALA A 162 -3.83 -8.48 -0.28
CA ALA A 162 -4.97 -8.61 -1.20
C ALA A 162 -5.11 -10.05 -1.75
N MET A 163 -4.00 -10.77 -1.96
CA MET A 163 -4.04 -12.17 -2.40
C MET A 163 -4.51 -13.10 -1.27
N GLU A 164 -4.07 -12.85 -0.04
CA GLU A 164 -4.51 -13.59 1.15
C GLU A 164 -6.03 -13.49 1.34
N THR A 165 -6.59 -12.29 1.15
CA THR A 165 -8.04 -12.03 1.37
C THR A 165 -8.94 -12.60 0.28
N VAL A 166 -8.42 -12.87 -0.92
CA VAL A 166 -9.17 -13.53 -2.00
C VAL A 166 -9.11 -15.06 -1.88
N SER A 167 -8.11 -15.59 -1.16
CA SER A 167 -7.89 -17.04 -1.01
C SER A 167 -8.56 -17.62 0.25
N SER A 168 -9.05 -16.75 1.15
CA SER A 168 -9.73 -17.07 2.41
C SER A 168 -11.25 -17.07 2.25
#